data_AF-A0A397HGI8-F1
#
_entry.id   AF-A0A397HGI8-F1
#
_cell.length_a   1.000
_cell.length_b   1.000
_cell.length_c   1.000
_cell.angle_alpha   90.00
_cell.angle_beta   90.00
_cell.angle_gamma   90.00
#
_symmetry.space_group_name_H-M   'P 1'
#
loop_
_entity.id
_entity.type
_entity.pdbx_description
1 polymer ?
#
loop_
_entity_poly.entity_id
_entity_poly.type
_entity_poly.pdbx_seq_one_letter_code
_entity_poly.pdbx_strand_id
1 'polypeptide(L)'
;MIVSSQKKQKYGQFKKLGVDFEYLLNFYKFPPLEDITIEEFETFALDRLQVLKAIEGAILRNKTEEQIRGHINQISDEFLPLRSNDGKQRYDLQAERRKDHISHFILRLAYCRNSQKKQKYGQFKKLGVDFEYLLNFYKFPPLEDITIEEFETFALDRLQVLKAIEGAILRNKTEEQIRGHINQISDEFLPLRSNDGKQRYDLQAERRKDHISHFILRLAYCRNEELRQWFLRYECILFKIRFTNEKKEDRDAFLRDENIIWPQLSSTEKESMKKELNLSQEYWKDPIFVVEFENALELVSRRAVYLKDGKAYVPAHEQITLVLSEFRKRLEEALLLASKAFPKLDDERILPLLNNINKQYLGKNFMGKNVVEGKVTADDVDELVGHFPLCMQNLHKNLRTSKHLKHYGRRQYNLFLKGIGLTIEEALIFWRKSFSMIDDSKFQREYAYNIRHNYGIEGRRKDYAPLGCMSIITNNQPGPSENHGCPFRHFSEENMKATLIDNGIRNTDQINNIITLVRDKHYQIACTKFYEITRNLEDLNEDKPVVETIQHPNQYYEASTKLTKSKKKK
;
A
#
# COMPACT_ATOMS: atom_id res chain seq x y z
N MET A 1 19.58 14.06 23.48
CA MET A 1 20.07 13.17 24.57
C MET A 1 19.36 11.84 24.36
N ILE A 2 19.96 10.71 24.00
CA ILE A 2 21.16 10.03 24.50
C ILE A 2 21.88 9.41 23.29
N VAL A 3 23.09 9.87 22.98
CA VAL A 3 24.04 9.16 22.10
C VAL A 3 24.97 8.39 23.01
N SER A 4 24.98 7.07 22.85
CA SER A 4 25.63 6.13 23.77
C SER A 4 27.14 6.36 23.89
N SER A 5 27.61 6.07 25.09
CA SER A 5 28.95 6.28 25.67
C SER A 5 30.12 5.66 24.90
N GLN A 6 29.88 4.80 23.90
CA GLN A 6 30.95 4.15 23.12
C GLN A 6 31.59 5.06 22.08
N LYS A 7 30.90 6.12 21.60
CA LYS A 7 31.56 7.15 20.79
C LYS A 7 32.50 8.02 21.64
N LYS A 8 32.24 8.22 22.94
CA LYS A 8 33.11 9.06 23.78
C LYS A 8 34.54 8.49 23.93
N GLN A 9 34.74 7.17 23.88
CA GLN A 9 36.07 6.58 23.99
C GLN A 9 36.92 6.75 22.71
N LYS A 10 36.33 6.66 21.52
CA LYS A 10 37.06 6.96 20.27
C LYS A 10 37.26 8.46 20.04
N TYR A 11 36.36 9.32 20.52
CA TYR A 11 36.51 10.78 20.43
C TYR A 11 37.40 11.38 21.53
N GLY A 12 37.63 10.66 22.65
CA GLY A 12 38.50 11.10 23.74
C GLY A 12 39.98 11.22 23.35
N GLN A 13 40.43 10.48 22.32
CA GLN A 13 41.78 10.61 21.77
C GLN A 13 41.95 11.80 20.80
N PHE A 14 40.87 12.37 20.27
CA PHE A 14 40.94 13.49 19.31
C PHE A 14 40.89 14.87 19.97
N LYS A 15 40.68 14.95 21.29
CA LYS A 15 40.75 16.22 22.05
C LYS A 15 42.16 16.82 22.15
N LYS A 16 43.18 16.13 21.60
CA LYS A 16 44.60 16.52 21.66
C LYS A 16 45.19 17.07 20.36
N LEU A 17 44.41 17.18 19.28
CA LEU A 17 44.80 17.99 18.13
C LEU A 17 43.98 19.27 18.15
N GLY A 18 44.54 20.35 18.69
CA GLY A 18 44.05 21.69 18.39
C GLY A 18 44.02 21.83 16.86
N VAL A 19 42.85 22.19 16.31
CA VAL A 19 42.72 22.38 14.86
C VAL A 19 43.37 23.71 14.52
N ASP A 20 44.69 23.69 14.34
CA ASP A 20 45.38 24.81 13.71
C ASP A 20 45.04 24.77 12.22
N PHE A 21 44.35 25.78 11.73
CA PHE A 21 44.07 25.97 10.31
C PHE A 21 45.35 26.41 9.60
N GLU A 22 46.31 25.49 9.44
CA GLU A 22 47.70 25.79 9.04
C GLU A 22 47.83 26.25 7.58
N TYR A 23 46.92 25.81 6.70
CA TYR A 23 46.97 26.06 5.24
C TYR A 23 45.81 26.93 4.75
N LEU A 24 46.08 27.73 3.71
CA LEU A 24 45.10 28.61 3.06
C LEU A 24 44.06 27.83 2.24
N LEU A 25 44.44 26.69 1.68
CA LEU A 25 43.54 25.79 0.96
C LEU A 25 43.20 24.58 1.83
N ASN A 26 41.92 24.27 1.94
CA ASN A 26 41.43 23.12 2.68
C ASN A 26 40.59 22.21 1.77
N PHE A 27 40.82 20.89 1.86
CA PHE A 27 40.01 19.89 1.15
C PHE A 27 38.67 19.59 1.87
N TYR A 28 38.39 20.25 3.00
CA TYR A 28 37.19 20.10 3.80
C TYR A 28 36.88 18.63 4.14
N LYS A 29 37.93 17.86 4.49
CA LYS A 29 37.84 16.42 4.75
C LYS A 29 37.14 16.11 6.07
N PHE A 30 37.29 16.97 7.07
CA PHE A 30 36.80 16.74 8.42
C PHE A 30 35.86 17.87 8.86
N PRO A 31 34.71 17.57 9.47
CA PRO A 31 33.79 18.60 9.96
C PRO A 31 34.41 19.39 11.12
N PRO A 32 33.99 20.66 11.33
CA PRO A 32 34.44 21.43 12.48
C PRO A 32 34.08 20.75 13.81
N LEU A 33 35.10 20.63 14.67
CA LEU A 33 35.13 20.18 16.08
C LEU A 33 34.35 21.07 17.06
N GLU A 34 34.26 22.35 16.70
CA GLU A 34 33.96 23.44 17.60
C GLU A 34 32.49 23.81 17.61
N ASP A 35 32.01 24.24 18.78
CA ASP A 35 30.70 24.85 18.93
C ASP A 35 30.75 26.27 18.35
N ILE A 36 29.70 26.65 17.61
CA ILE A 36 29.51 27.98 17.02
C ILE A 36 28.22 28.61 17.52
N THR A 37 28.19 29.93 17.60
CA THR A 37 26.95 30.64 17.95
C THR A 37 25.95 30.61 16.78
N ILE A 38 24.67 30.88 17.06
CA ILE A 38 23.64 30.99 16.02
C ILE A 38 23.96 32.16 15.07
N GLU A 39 24.49 33.25 15.61
CA GLU A 39 24.89 34.43 14.83
C GLU A 39 26.06 34.11 13.89
N GLU A 40 27.08 33.39 14.37
CA GLU A 40 28.17 32.87 13.52
C GLU A 40 27.65 31.90 12.45
N PHE A 41 26.69 31.04 12.80
CA PHE A 41 26.08 30.11 11.85
C PHE A 41 25.40 30.82 10.68
N GLU A 42 24.64 31.89 10.96
CA GLU A 42 23.93 32.66 9.93
C GLU A 42 24.89 33.52 9.10
N THR A 43 25.75 34.30 9.76
CA THR A 43 26.68 35.22 9.10
C THR A 43 27.67 34.48 8.19
N PHE A 44 28.28 33.40 8.68
CA PHE A 44 29.26 32.64 7.89
C PHE A 44 28.63 31.98 6.66
N ALA A 45 27.38 31.51 6.79
CA ALA A 45 26.64 30.93 5.68
C ALA A 45 26.31 31.97 4.60
N LEU A 46 25.82 33.15 5.02
CA LEU A 46 25.46 34.25 4.13
C LEU A 46 26.69 34.77 3.38
N ASP A 47 27.79 35.00 4.08
CA ASP A 47 29.01 35.54 3.50
C ASP A 47 29.59 34.62 2.42
N ARG A 48 29.67 33.31 2.68
CA ARG A 48 30.09 32.34 1.65
C ARG A 48 29.10 32.29 0.49
N LEU A 49 27.80 32.39 0.75
CA LEU A 49 26.78 32.38 -0.30
C LEU A 49 26.89 33.61 -1.21
N GLN A 50 27.26 34.78 -0.69
CA GLN A 50 27.47 35.99 -1.49
C GLN A 50 28.63 35.81 -2.47
N VAL A 51 29.76 35.26 -2.02
CA VAL A 51 30.91 34.95 -2.89
C VAL A 51 30.50 33.94 -3.98
N LEU A 52 29.80 32.86 -3.61
CA LEU A 52 29.37 31.83 -4.57
C LEU A 52 28.36 32.37 -5.61
N LYS A 53 27.42 33.23 -5.21
CA LYS A 53 26.47 33.87 -6.13
C LYS A 53 27.15 34.85 -7.09
N ALA A 54 28.18 35.54 -6.63
CA ALA A 54 28.98 36.42 -7.49
C ALA A 54 29.71 35.62 -8.58
N ILE A 55 30.28 34.47 -8.22
CA ILE A 55 30.89 33.51 -9.16
C ILE A 55 29.87 33.02 -10.17
N GLU A 56 28.73 32.50 -9.70
CA GLU A 56 27.65 31.99 -10.56
C GLU A 56 27.14 33.06 -11.54
N GLY A 57 26.87 34.28 -11.05
CA GLY A 57 26.43 35.39 -11.88
C GLY A 57 27.49 35.87 -12.88
N ALA A 58 28.78 35.75 -12.56
CA ALA A 58 29.85 36.10 -13.49
C ALA A 58 29.99 35.05 -14.62
N ILE A 59 29.84 33.77 -14.28
CA ILE A 59 29.82 32.65 -15.25
C ILE A 59 28.62 32.77 -16.19
N LEU A 60 27.40 33.01 -15.67
CA LEU A 60 26.19 33.15 -16.48
C LEU A 60 26.24 34.32 -17.48
N ARG A 61 27.09 35.32 -17.23
CA ARG A 61 27.30 36.48 -18.11
C ARG A 61 28.46 36.30 -19.09
N ASN A 62 29.02 35.09 -19.21
CA ASN A 62 30.15 34.76 -20.09
C ASN A 62 31.36 35.71 -19.95
N LYS A 63 31.65 36.18 -18.72
CA LYS A 63 32.82 37.02 -18.45
C LYS A 63 34.11 36.22 -18.64
N THR A 64 35.21 36.88 -19.00
CA THR A 64 36.52 36.24 -19.11
C THR A 64 37.09 35.88 -17.73
N GLU A 65 38.03 34.92 -17.65
CA GLU A 65 38.61 34.48 -16.38
C GLU A 65 39.25 35.63 -15.58
N GLU A 66 39.88 36.59 -16.27
CA GLU A 66 40.47 37.79 -15.63
C GLU A 66 39.41 38.72 -15.03
N GLN A 67 38.30 38.93 -15.74
CA GLN A 67 37.17 39.74 -15.25
C GLN A 67 36.48 39.07 -14.07
N ILE A 68 36.37 37.74 -14.11
CA ILE A 68 35.84 36.92 -13.03
C ILE A 68 36.78 37.04 -11.81
N ARG A 69 38.09 36.87 -11.99
CA ARG A 69 39.09 36.97 -10.92
C ARG A 69 39.10 38.33 -10.23
N GLY A 70 39.10 39.43 -11.00
CA GLY A 70 39.08 40.78 -10.43
C GLY A 70 37.82 41.06 -9.60
N HIS A 71 36.66 40.62 -10.08
CA HIS A 71 35.38 40.81 -9.37
C HIS A 71 35.26 39.90 -8.14
N ILE A 72 35.75 38.65 -8.23
CA ILE A 72 35.77 37.71 -7.10
C ILE A 72 36.71 38.21 -6.01
N ASN A 73 37.89 38.73 -6.35
CA ASN A 73 38.84 39.21 -5.34
C ASN A 73 38.23 40.33 -4.48
N GLN A 74 37.53 41.29 -5.11
CA GLN A 74 36.84 42.36 -4.39
C GLN A 74 35.77 41.83 -3.42
N ILE A 75 34.94 40.90 -3.87
CA ILE A 75 33.83 40.35 -3.06
C ILE A 75 34.37 39.38 -1.99
N SER A 76 35.41 38.61 -2.31
CA SER A 76 36.07 37.72 -1.36
C SER A 76 36.74 38.52 -0.26
N ASP A 77 37.41 39.64 -0.57
CA ASP A 77 38.05 40.49 0.45
C ASP A 77 37.05 41.11 1.44
N GLU A 78 35.82 41.36 1.00
CA GLU A 78 34.74 41.90 1.84
C GLU A 78 34.06 40.83 2.71
N PHE A 79 33.67 39.70 2.12
CA PHE A 79 32.82 38.72 2.79
C PHE A 79 33.55 37.49 3.32
N LEU A 80 34.58 37.00 2.60
CA LEU A 80 35.31 35.78 2.97
C LEU A 80 36.81 35.93 2.63
N PRO A 81 37.55 36.80 3.34
CA PRO A 81 38.95 37.04 3.05
C PRO A 81 39.76 35.78 3.35
N LEU A 82 40.67 35.44 2.44
CA LEU A 82 41.61 34.31 2.56
C LEU A 82 43.01 34.81 2.20
N ARG A 83 43.64 35.55 3.12
CA ARG A 83 44.91 36.21 2.84
C ARG A 83 46.10 35.28 3.03
N SER A 84 47.11 35.45 2.16
CA SER A 84 48.38 34.73 2.24
C SER A 84 49.23 35.20 3.42
N ASN A 85 50.12 34.34 3.89
CA ASN A 85 51.05 34.64 4.98
C ASN A 85 52.21 35.50 4.45
N ASP A 86 51.96 36.78 4.17
CA ASP A 86 52.93 37.69 3.54
C ASP A 86 53.75 38.53 4.55
N GLY A 87 53.54 38.30 5.85
CA GLY A 87 54.37 38.79 6.94
C GLY A 87 54.35 40.31 7.16
N LYS A 88 53.50 41.05 6.43
CA LYS A 88 53.50 42.52 6.44
C LYS A 88 52.33 43.16 7.19
N GLN A 89 51.26 42.41 7.50
CA GLN A 89 50.10 42.90 8.25
C GLN A 89 49.61 41.90 9.31
N ARG A 90 49.12 42.43 10.43
CA ARG A 90 48.67 41.70 11.61
C ARG A 90 47.21 41.27 11.45
N TYR A 91 46.92 40.41 10.47
CA TYR A 91 45.60 39.82 10.27
C TYR A 91 45.39 38.59 11.15
N ASP A 92 44.15 38.38 11.60
CA ASP A 92 43.77 37.12 12.25
C ASP A 92 43.47 36.05 11.19
N LEU A 93 44.56 35.51 10.62
CA LEU A 93 44.50 34.49 9.59
C LEU A 93 43.82 33.20 10.06
N GLN A 94 43.81 32.95 11.37
CA GLN A 94 43.14 31.78 11.95
C GLN A 94 41.63 31.97 11.95
N ALA A 95 41.14 33.17 12.28
CA ALA A 95 39.71 33.50 12.17
C ALA A 95 39.22 33.47 10.72
N GLU A 96 40.00 33.97 9.76
CA GLU A 96 39.67 33.92 8.32
C GLU A 96 39.50 32.47 7.83
N ARG A 97 40.48 31.60 8.13
CA ARG A 97 40.44 30.18 7.72
C ARG A 97 39.38 29.39 8.47
N ARG A 98 39.12 29.71 9.74
CA ARG A 98 38.01 29.16 10.53
C ARG A 98 36.67 29.48 9.86
N LYS A 99 36.45 30.73 9.48
CA LYS A 99 35.24 31.18 8.78
C LYS A 99 35.06 30.46 7.45
N ASP A 100 36.10 30.31 6.64
CA ASP A 100 36.06 29.53 5.40
C ASP A 100 35.69 28.05 5.66
N HIS A 101 36.37 27.41 6.61
CA HIS A 101 36.12 26.01 6.91
C HIS A 101 34.68 25.76 7.40
N ILE A 102 34.21 26.54 8.37
CA ILE A 102 32.87 26.38 8.95
C ILE A 102 31.79 26.72 7.92
N SER A 103 31.92 27.83 7.20
CA SER A 103 30.94 28.25 6.19
C SER A 103 30.76 27.19 5.08
N HIS A 104 31.83 26.51 4.68
CA HIS A 104 31.76 25.38 3.75
C HIS A 104 30.84 24.28 4.27
N PHE A 105 31.02 23.86 5.54
CA PHE A 105 30.24 22.78 6.13
C PHE A 105 28.79 23.19 6.41
N ILE A 106 28.52 24.44 6.78
CA ILE A 106 27.15 24.95 6.93
C ILE A 106 26.40 24.87 5.60
N LEU A 107 27.01 25.38 4.51
CA LEU A 107 26.41 25.27 3.18
C LEU A 107 26.34 23.81 2.73
N ARG A 108 27.33 22.97 3.04
CA ARG A 108 27.28 21.53 2.76
C ARG A 108 26.10 20.87 3.47
N LEU A 109 25.77 21.22 4.70
CA LEU A 109 24.59 20.69 5.40
C LEU A 109 23.29 21.18 4.76
N ALA A 110 23.20 22.48 4.45
CA ALA A 110 22.03 23.09 3.80
C ALA A 110 21.79 22.51 2.39
N TYR A 111 22.85 22.32 1.61
CA TYR A 111 22.80 21.83 0.24
C TYR A 111 22.93 20.30 0.13
N CYS A 112 23.45 19.53 1.09
CA CYS A 112 23.46 18.05 1.03
C CYS A 112 22.05 17.47 1.17
N ARG A 113 21.15 18.11 1.94
CA ARG A 113 19.71 17.75 1.94
C ARG A 113 19.07 17.92 0.55
N ASN A 114 19.57 18.88 -0.24
CA ASN A 114 19.12 19.15 -1.60
C ASN A 114 19.98 18.49 -2.69
N SER A 115 21.21 18.05 -2.41
CA SER A 115 22.18 17.49 -3.36
C SER A 115 22.08 15.97 -3.38
N GLN A 116 21.78 15.30 -2.27
CA GLN A 116 21.36 13.88 -2.36
C GLN A 116 20.05 13.72 -3.18
N LYS A 117 19.22 14.77 -3.21
CA LYS A 117 18.13 14.91 -4.18
C LYS A 117 18.69 15.32 -5.56
N LYS A 118 19.21 16.52 -5.79
CA LYS A 118 19.66 17.01 -7.11
C LYS A 118 20.76 16.20 -7.82
N GLN A 119 21.68 15.56 -7.10
CA GLN A 119 22.76 14.75 -7.69
C GLN A 119 22.25 13.38 -8.12
N LYS A 120 21.30 12.77 -7.39
CA LYS A 120 20.49 11.66 -7.93
C LYS A 120 19.62 12.18 -9.07
N TYR A 121 18.85 13.24 -8.89
CA TYR A 121 17.90 13.74 -9.90
C TYR A 121 18.57 14.24 -11.21
N GLY A 122 19.81 14.75 -11.15
CA GLY A 122 20.60 15.21 -12.30
C GLY A 122 21.31 14.07 -13.04
N GLN A 123 21.63 12.98 -12.34
CA GLN A 123 22.11 11.73 -12.96
C GLN A 123 20.93 10.97 -13.60
N PHE A 124 19.76 10.99 -12.97
CA PHE A 124 18.48 10.45 -13.48
C PHE A 124 17.92 11.22 -14.69
N LYS A 125 18.36 12.47 -14.93
CA LYS A 125 17.97 13.23 -16.13
C LYS A 125 18.87 12.96 -17.34
N LYS A 126 20.02 12.29 -17.13
CA LYS A 126 21.03 12.03 -18.18
C LYS A 126 21.12 10.57 -18.62
N LEU A 127 20.65 9.63 -17.80
CA LEU A 127 20.42 8.24 -18.20
C LEU A 127 18.91 8.02 -18.17
N GLY A 128 18.31 7.69 -19.33
CA GLY A 128 17.03 6.97 -19.32
C GLY A 128 17.14 5.82 -18.33
N VAL A 129 16.08 5.56 -17.57
CA VAL A 129 16.11 4.68 -16.40
C VAL A 129 16.64 3.29 -16.80
N ASP A 130 17.93 3.05 -16.59
CA ASP A 130 18.48 1.70 -16.63
C ASP A 130 18.10 1.08 -15.28
N PHE A 131 17.00 0.34 -15.29
CA PHE A 131 16.65 -0.49 -14.16
C PHE A 131 17.71 -1.60 -14.09
N GLU A 132 18.56 -1.59 -13.07
CA GLU A 132 19.66 -2.57 -12.94
C GLU A 132 19.15 -3.92 -12.37
N TYR A 133 18.22 -3.84 -11.41
CA TYR A 133 17.63 -4.97 -10.71
C TYR A 133 16.15 -5.17 -11.07
N LEU A 134 15.67 -6.41 -10.93
CA LEU A 134 14.24 -6.74 -11.00
C LEU A 134 13.46 -6.26 -9.77
N LEU A 135 14.14 -6.21 -8.62
CA LEU A 135 13.57 -5.73 -7.37
C LEU A 135 13.60 -4.20 -7.30
N ASN A 136 12.52 -3.59 -6.81
CA ASN A 136 12.41 -2.15 -6.68
C ASN A 136 11.62 -1.78 -5.41
N PHE A 137 12.11 -0.79 -4.65
CA PHE A 137 11.36 -0.20 -3.52
C PHE A 137 10.49 1.00 -3.93
N TYR A 138 10.47 1.34 -5.21
CA TYR A 138 9.66 2.40 -5.80
C TYR A 138 9.85 3.73 -5.04
N LYS A 139 11.14 4.08 -4.85
CA LYS A 139 11.57 5.25 -4.07
C LYS A 139 11.37 6.56 -4.82
N PHE A 140 11.60 6.54 -6.13
CA PHE A 140 11.54 7.72 -6.99
C PHE A 140 10.36 7.60 -7.94
N PRO A 141 9.53 8.66 -8.08
CA PRO A 141 8.44 8.66 -9.04
C PRO A 141 8.97 8.65 -10.48
N PRO A 142 8.26 8.02 -11.43
CA PRO A 142 8.59 8.15 -12.84
C PRO A 142 8.47 9.62 -13.27
N LEU A 143 9.44 10.08 -14.05
CA LEU A 143 9.50 11.47 -14.58
C LEU A 143 9.20 11.54 -16.08
N GLU A 144 8.93 10.38 -16.68
CA GLU A 144 8.58 10.27 -18.09
C GLU A 144 7.10 10.59 -18.33
N ASP A 145 6.82 11.13 -19.52
CA ASP A 145 5.47 11.31 -20.00
C ASP A 145 4.96 9.98 -20.57
N ILE A 146 3.73 9.61 -20.21
CA ILE A 146 3.06 8.39 -20.67
C ILE A 146 1.74 8.73 -21.34
N THR A 147 1.33 7.88 -22.27
CA THR A 147 0.01 8.00 -22.89
C THR A 147 -1.11 7.63 -21.91
N ILE A 148 -2.33 8.08 -22.16
CA ILE A 148 -3.50 7.70 -21.37
C ILE A 148 -3.77 6.19 -21.48
N GLU A 149 -3.52 5.62 -22.65
CA GLU A 149 -3.66 4.19 -22.93
C GLU A 149 -2.66 3.36 -22.11
N GLU A 150 -1.39 3.77 -22.06
CA GLU A 150 -0.40 3.15 -21.17
C GLU A 150 -0.78 3.31 -19.70
N PHE A 151 -1.26 4.50 -19.29
CA PHE A 151 -1.69 4.76 -17.93
C PHE A 151 -2.78 3.77 -17.49
N GLU A 152 -3.82 3.58 -18.32
CA GLU A 152 -4.92 2.67 -18.02
C GLU A 152 -4.45 1.21 -18.08
N THR A 153 -3.78 0.80 -19.15
CA THR A 153 -3.33 -0.58 -19.35
C THR A 153 -2.38 -1.03 -18.23
N PHE A 154 -1.39 -0.21 -17.87
CA PHE A 154 -0.43 -0.55 -16.83
C PHE A 154 -1.08 -0.68 -15.46
N ALA A 155 -2.05 0.19 -15.16
CA ALA A 155 -2.81 0.11 -13.91
C ALA A 155 -3.66 -1.16 -13.85
N LEU A 156 -4.36 -1.49 -14.94
CA LEU A 156 -5.22 -2.66 -15.04
C LEU A 156 -4.41 -3.96 -14.92
N ASP A 157 -3.29 -4.05 -15.61
CA ASP A 157 -2.44 -5.25 -15.60
C ASP A 157 -1.87 -5.53 -14.20
N ARG A 158 -1.36 -4.51 -13.50
CA ARG A 158 -0.92 -4.68 -12.11
C ARG A 158 -2.09 -5.03 -11.20
N LEU A 159 -3.25 -4.43 -11.41
CA LEU A 159 -4.45 -4.72 -10.62
C LEU A 159 -4.90 -6.18 -10.78
N GLN A 160 -4.79 -6.77 -11.98
CA GLN A 160 -5.08 -8.18 -12.20
C GLN A 160 -4.17 -9.09 -11.36
N VAL A 161 -2.86 -8.79 -11.32
CA VAL A 161 -1.90 -9.54 -10.49
C VAL A 161 -2.26 -9.44 -9.01
N LEU A 162 -2.53 -8.22 -8.50
CA LEU A 162 -2.88 -8.03 -7.08
C LEU A 162 -4.20 -8.72 -6.71
N LYS A 163 -5.20 -8.68 -7.60
CA LYS A 163 -6.48 -9.39 -7.42
C LYS A 163 -6.32 -10.90 -7.46
N ALA A 164 -5.41 -11.42 -8.27
CA ALA A 164 -5.09 -12.83 -8.27
C ALA A 164 -4.48 -13.28 -6.93
N ILE A 165 -3.62 -12.45 -6.33
CA ILE A 165 -3.08 -12.70 -4.98
C ILE A 165 -4.22 -12.73 -3.96
N GLU A 166 -5.10 -11.73 -4.00
CA GLU A 166 -6.30 -11.69 -3.16
C GLU A 166 -7.16 -12.95 -3.33
N GLY A 167 -7.54 -13.30 -4.56
CA GLY A 167 -8.34 -14.48 -4.85
C GLY A 167 -7.69 -15.78 -4.38
N ALA A 168 -6.37 -15.91 -4.52
CA ALA A 168 -5.62 -17.08 -4.09
C ALA A 168 -5.58 -17.20 -2.55
N ILE A 169 -5.35 -16.09 -1.84
CA ILE A 169 -5.37 -16.05 -0.37
C ILE A 169 -6.76 -16.34 0.17
N LEU A 170 -7.78 -15.75 -0.45
CA LEU A 170 -9.17 -16.02 -0.10
C LEU A 170 -9.46 -17.53 -0.24
N ARG A 171 -8.91 -18.21 -1.24
CA ARG A 171 -9.13 -19.66 -1.44
C ARG A 171 -8.24 -20.57 -0.59
N ASN A 172 -7.53 -20.05 0.40
CA ASN A 172 -6.61 -20.83 1.25
C ASN A 172 -5.57 -21.64 0.47
N LYS A 173 -5.13 -21.10 -0.68
CA LYS A 173 -3.99 -21.68 -1.38
C LYS A 173 -2.74 -21.57 -0.49
N THR A 174 -1.91 -22.61 -0.49
CA THR A 174 -0.62 -22.60 0.21
C THR A 174 0.31 -21.53 -0.39
N GLU A 175 1.35 -21.11 0.34
CA GLU A 175 2.31 -20.13 -0.20
C GLU A 175 2.92 -20.56 -1.54
N GLU A 176 3.13 -21.86 -1.73
CA GLU A 176 3.66 -22.41 -2.99
C GLU A 176 2.65 -22.38 -4.14
N GLN A 177 1.39 -22.70 -3.85
CA GLN A 177 0.30 -22.60 -4.83
C GLN A 177 0.03 -21.16 -5.23
N ILE A 178 0.08 -20.23 -4.27
CA ILE A 178 0.01 -18.79 -4.53
C ILE A 178 1.18 -18.40 -5.44
N ARG A 179 2.43 -18.72 -5.05
CA ARG A 179 3.63 -18.42 -5.85
C ARG A 179 3.52 -18.94 -7.28
N GLY A 180 3.15 -20.21 -7.48
CA GLY A 180 2.99 -20.80 -8.81
C GLY A 180 1.90 -20.11 -9.66
N HIS A 181 0.74 -19.87 -9.06
CA HIS A 181 -0.38 -19.18 -9.74
C HIS A 181 -0.03 -17.74 -10.12
N ILE A 182 0.65 -17.01 -9.23
CA ILE A 182 1.04 -15.63 -9.45
C ILE A 182 2.17 -15.50 -10.45
N ASN A 183 3.10 -16.46 -10.51
CA ASN A 183 4.11 -16.48 -11.55
C ASN A 183 3.45 -16.59 -12.95
N GLN A 184 2.47 -17.49 -13.11
CA GLN A 184 1.73 -17.64 -14.37
C GLN A 184 1.00 -16.36 -14.79
N ILE A 185 0.29 -15.71 -13.85
CA ILE A 185 -0.46 -14.48 -14.14
C ILE A 185 0.50 -13.29 -14.36
N SER A 186 1.61 -13.24 -13.63
CA SER A 186 2.62 -12.20 -13.82
C SER A 186 3.28 -12.33 -15.20
N ASP A 187 3.52 -13.54 -15.70
CA ASP A 187 4.08 -13.73 -17.05
C ASP A 187 3.17 -13.17 -18.17
N GLU A 188 1.85 -13.16 -17.94
CA GLU A 188 0.86 -12.60 -18.88
C GLU A 188 0.73 -11.08 -18.75
N PHE A 189 0.52 -10.58 -17.53
CA PHE A 189 0.13 -9.17 -17.30
C PHE A 189 1.29 -8.27 -16.91
N LEU A 190 2.26 -8.77 -16.14
CA LEU A 190 3.35 -7.96 -15.56
C LEU A 190 4.68 -8.74 -15.56
N PRO A 191 5.20 -9.12 -16.76
CA PRO A 191 6.39 -9.94 -16.86
C PRO A 191 7.60 -9.19 -16.31
N LEU A 192 8.47 -9.91 -15.59
CA LEU A 192 9.72 -9.41 -15.03
C LEU A 192 10.79 -10.50 -15.15
N ARG A 193 11.41 -10.60 -16.32
CA ARG A 193 12.35 -11.68 -16.64
C ARG A 193 13.80 -11.36 -16.24
N SER A 194 14.53 -12.40 -15.84
CA SER A 194 15.93 -12.29 -15.39
C SER A 194 16.88 -11.83 -16.51
N ASN A 195 17.98 -11.18 -16.10
CA ASN A 195 19.04 -10.67 -16.99
C ASN A 195 19.76 -11.78 -17.80
N ASP A 196 19.66 -13.04 -17.37
CA ASP A 196 20.42 -14.17 -17.95
C ASP A 196 19.78 -14.80 -19.21
N GLY A 197 18.66 -14.28 -19.67
CA GLY A 197 17.95 -14.81 -20.84
C GLY A 197 18.72 -14.62 -22.14
N LYS A 198 19.03 -15.73 -22.85
CA LYS A 198 19.69 -15.73 -24.18
C LYS A 198 18.82 -15.16 -25.34
N GLN A 199 17.77 -14.35 -25.12
CA GLN A 199 16.86 -13.86 -26.18
C GLN A 199 16.23 -12.45 -25.95
N ARG A 200 16.28 -11.63 -27.01
CA ARG A 200 15.30 -10.70 -27.67
C ARG A 200 14.20 -9.92 -26.91
N TYR A 201 14.03 -10.00 -25.61
CA TYR A 201 12.98 -9.22 -24.91
C TYR A 201 13.48 -7.85 -24.45
N ASP A 202 12.60 -6.85 -24.49
CA ASP A 202 12.89 -5.51 -23.95
C ASP A 202 12.69 -5.51 -22.42
N LEU A 203 13.76 -5.92 -21.70
CA LEU A 203 13.77 -5.99 -20.25
C LEU A 203 13.55 -4.62 -19.59
N GLN A 204 13.96 -3.53 -20.26
CA GLN A 204 13.74 -2.18 -19.75
C GLN A 204 12.26 -1.80 -19.85
N ALA A 205 11.56 -2.18 -20.93
CA ALA A 205 10.12 -1.98 -21.04
C ALA A 205 9.33 -2.76 -19.97
N GLU A 206 9.74 -4.00 -19.65
CA GLU A 206 9.14 -4.79 -18.56
C GLU A 206 9.27 -4.07 -17.20
N ARG A 207 10.48 -3.59 -16.88
CA ARG A 207 10.77 -2.87 -15.62
C ARG A 207 10.11 -1.49 -15.56
N ARG A 208 10.04 -0.80 -16.70
CA ARG A 208 9.31 0.47 -16.88
C ARG A 208 7.83 0.29 -16.55
N LYS A 209 7.19 -0.74 -17.12
CA LYS A 209 5.78 -1.07 -16.85
C LYS A 209 5.54 -1.36 -15.37
N ASP A 210 6.41 -2.14 -14.74
CA ASP A 210 6.32 -2.43 -13.30
C ASP A 210 6.45 -1.16 -12.43
N HIS A 211 7.44 -0.32 -12.71
CA HIS A 211 7.68 0.91 -11.98
C HIS A 211 6.49 1.87 -12.09
N ILE A 212 6.00 2.12 -13.31
CA ILE A 212 4.92 3.09 -13.55
C ILE A 212 3.59 2.58 -13.00
N SER A 213 3.24 1.31 -13.27
CA SER A 213 1.98 0.72 -12.78
C SER A 213 1.86 0.82 -11.25
N HIS A 214 2.96 0.62 -10.51
CA HIS A 214 3.00 0.78 -9.06
C HIS A 214 2.63 2.21 -8.64
N PHE A 215 3.22 3.22 -9.27
CA PHE A 215 2.93 4.62 -8.95
C PHE A 215 1.52 5.06 -9.35
N ILE A 216 0.97 4.52 -10.44
CA ILE A 216 -0.42 4.77 -10.81
C ILE A 216 -1.38 4.20 -9.75
N LEU A 217 -1.15 2.97 -9.29
CA LEU A 217 -1.98 2.38 -8.24
C LEU A 217 -1.82 3.10 -6.89
N ARG A 218 -0.64 3.65 -6.56
CA ARG A 218 -0.49 4.54 -5.39
C ARG A 218 -1.47 5.71 -5.44
N LEU A 219 -1.66 6.33 -6.60
CA LEU A 219 -2.62 7.44 -6.76
C LEU A 219 -4.06 6.97 -6.62
N ALA A 220 -4.41 5.82 -7.18
CA ALA A 220 -5.77 5.28 -7.09
C ALA A 220 -6.16 4.91 -5.65
N TYR A 221 -5.23 4.27 -4.91
CA TYR A 221 -5.50 3.66 -3.60
C TYR A 221 -5.10 4.52 -2.40
N CYS A 222 -4.47 5.70 -2.58
CA CYS A 222 -4.11 6.54 -1.42
C CYS A 222 -5.31 7.23 -0.73
N ARG A 223 -6.48 7.25 -1.37
CA ARG A 223 -7.61 8.13 -1.01
C ARG A 223 -8.27 7.83 0.35
N ASN A 224 -8.43 6.57 0.71
CA ASN A 224 -9.01 6.16 1.97
C ASN A 224 -8.16 5.07 2.63
N GLU A 225 -8.39 4.83 3.92
CA GLU A 225 -7.57 3.90 4.70
C GLU A 225 -7.74 2.45 4.25
N GLU A 226 -8.95 2.04 3.91
CA GLU A 226 -9.25 0.68 3.45
C GLU A 226 -8.51 0.34 2.15
N LEU A 227 -8.53 1.25 1.17
CA LEU A 227 -7.81 1.14 -0.09
C LEU A 227 -6.30 1.11 0.14
N ARG A 228 -5.78 1.96 1.03
CA ARG A 228 -4.35 1.96 1.37
C ARG A 228 -3.91 0.64 1.98
N GLN A 229 -4.67 0.11 2.94
CA GLN A 229 -4.35 -1.15 3.59
C GLN A 229 -4.45 -2.33 2.61
N TRP A 230 -5.43 -2.31 1.70
CA TRP A 230 -5.55 -3.31 0.64
C TRP A 230 -4.31 -3.31 -0.27
N PHE A 231 -3.99 -2.15 -0.85
CA PHE A 231 -2.85 -2.04 -1.76
C PHE A 231 -1.54 -2.40 -1.06
N LEU A 232 -1.30 -1.86 0.14
CA LEU A 232 -0.12 -2.17 0.95
C LEU A 232 0.03 -3.67 1.20
N ARG A 233 -1.06 -4.36 1.56
CA ARG A 233 -1.04 -5.80 1.85
C ARG A 233 -0.61 -6.62 0.64
N TYR A 234 -1.30 -6.46 -0.49
CA TYR A 234 -1.06 -7.31 -1.66
C TYR A 234 0.22 -6.95 -2.40
N GLU A 235 0.62 -5.68 -2.36
CA GLU A 235 1.89 -5.22 -2.90
C GLU A 235 3.09 -5.77 -2.10
N CYS A 236 2.99 -5.86 -0.76
CA CYS A 236 3.98 -6.56 0.08
C CYS A 236 4.09 -8.05 -0.29
N ILE A 237 2.97 -8.72 -0.56
CA ILE A 237 2.97 -10.15 -0.93
C ILE A 237 3.59 -10.33 -2.33
N LEU A 238 3.26 -9.47 -3.29
CA LEU A 238 3.89 -9.48 -4.61
C LEU A 238 5.40 -9.29 -4.50
N PHE A 239 5.85 -8.34 -3.67
CA PHE A 239 7.27 -8.14 -3.39
C PHE A 239 7.91 -9.39 -2.76
N LYS A 240 7.25 -10.03 -1.78
CA LYS A 240 7.73 -11.29 -1.14
C LYS A 240 7.95 -12.39 -2.18
N ILE A 241 7.01 -12.57 -3.11
CA ILE A 241 7.10 -13.56 -4.17
C ILE A 241 8.31 -13.26 -5.07
N ARG A 242 8.44 -12.01 -5.53
CA ARG A 242 9.56 -11.59 -6.39
C ARG A 242 10.91 -11.75 -5.71
N PHE A 243 11.02 -11.32 -4.45
CA PHE A 243 12.24 -11.46 -3.65
C PHE A 243 12.61 -12.93 -3.39
N THR A 244 11.63 -13.82 -3.33
CA THR A 244 11.89 -15.27 -3.15
C THR A 244 12.34 -15.94 -4.43
N ASN A 245 11.83 -15.51 -5.59
CA ASN A 245 12.21 -16.03 -6.89
C ASN A 245 13.58 -15.51 -7.36
N GLU A 246 14.04 -14.37 -6.83
CA GLU A 246 15.29 -13.74 -7.22
C GLU A 246 16.54 -14.47 -6.71
N LYS A 247 17.63 -14.40 -7.48
CA LYS A 247 18.91 -15.02 -7.12
C LYS A 247 19.54 -14.37 -5.89
N LYS A 248 20.34 -15.12 -5.14
CA LYS A 248 20.98 -14.62 -3.93
C LYS A 248 21.92 -13.45 -4.22
N GLU A 249 22.68 -13.55 -5.30
CA GLU A 249 23.66 -12.55 -5.73
C GLU A 249 22.98 -11.20 -6.02
N ASP A 250 21.87 -11.25 -6.76
CA ASP A 250 21.07 -10.07 -7.14
C ASP A 250 20.34 -9.46 -5.93
N ARG A 251 19.83 -10.27 -5.02
CA ARG A 251 19.24 -9.80 -3.75
C ARG A 251 20.28 -9.08 -2.91
N ASP A 252 21.45 -9.66 -2.75
CA ASP A 252 22.53 -9.07 -1.96
C ASP A 252 23.03 -7.77 -2.60
N ALA A 253 23.10 -7.70 -3.94
CA ALA A 253 23.43 -6.47 -4.67
C ALA A 253 22.38 -5.37 -4.48
N PHE A 254 21.10 -5.71 -4.68
CA PHE A 254 19.97 -4.81 -4.46
C PHE A 254 19.95 -4.23 -3.03
N LEU A 255 20.15 -5.07 -2.02
CA LEU A 255 20.15 -4.61 -0.62
C LEU A 255 21.34 -3.69 -0.28
N ARG A 256 22.51 -3.94 -0.89
CA ARG A 256 23.68 -3.05 -0.74
C ARG A 256 23.40 -1.67 -1.35
N ASP A 257 22.82 -1.62 -2.55
CA ASP A 257 22.54 -0.37 -3.26
C ASP A 257 21.43 0.45 -2.59
N GLU A 258 20.45 -0.22 -1.99
CA GLU A 258 19.43 0.42 -1.16
C GLU A 258 19.91 0.83 0.23
N ASN A 259 21.19 0.58 0.54
CA ASN A 259 21.84 0.87 1.82
C ASN A 259 21.09 0.24 3.00
N ILE A 260 20.58 -0.98 2.81
CA ILE A 260 19.97 -1.79 3.87
C ILE A 260 21.04 -2.73 4.42
N ILE A 261 21.67 -2.30 5.50
CA ILE A 261 22.72 -3.06 6.18
C ILE A 261 22.29 -3.26 7.62
N TRP A 262 22.07 -4.51 8.01
CA TRP A 262 21.82 -4.87 9.41
C TRP A 262 23.12 -5.29 10.10
N PRO A 263 23.37 -4.81 11.33
CA PRO A 263 24.49 -5.27 12.13
C PRO A 263 24.43 -6.79 12.30
N GLN A 264 25.55 -7.46 12.08
CA GLN A 264 25.68 -8.90 12.32
C GLN A 264 26.33 -9.15 13.68
N LEU A 265 25.87 -10.20 14.36
CA LEU A 265 26.46 -10.65 15.61
C LEU A 265 27.87 -11.20 15.35
N SER A 266 28.85 -10.77 16.15
CA SER A 266 30.22 -11.28 16.04
C SER A 266 30.29 -12.76 16.41
N SER A 267 31.27 -13.50 15.89
CA SER A 267 31.44 -14.92 16.21
C SER A 267 31.64 -15.17 17.71
N THR A 268 32.29 -14.25 18.43
CA THR A 268 32.51 -14.33 19.88
C THR A 268 31.23 -14.12 20.68
N GLU A 269 30.40 -13.14 20.30
CA GLU A 269 29.10 -12.89 20.94
C GLU A 269 28.10 -13.98 20.60
N LYS A 270 28.18 -14.53 19.39
CA LYS A 270 27.36 -15.66 18.97
C LYS A 270 27.62 -16.86 19.88
N GLU A 271 28.89 -17.22 20.12
CA GLU A 271 29.20 -18.37 20.98
C GLU A 271 28.81 -18.15 22.45
N SER A 272 28.92 -16.92 22.98
CA SER A 272 28.48 -16.61 24.35
C SER A 272 26.96 -16.69 24.51
N MET A 273 26.20 -16.40 23.46
CA MET A 273 24.74 -16.43 23.44
C MET A 273 24.13 -17.77 22.99
N LYS A 274 24.94 -18.81 22.81
CA LYS A 274 24.51 -20.11 22.28
C LYS A 274 23.37 -20.78 23.04
N LYS A 275 23.40 -20.71 24.37
CA LYS A 275 22.33 -21.24 25.22
C LYS A 275 21.05 -20.40 25.16
N GLU A 276 21.17 -19.10 24.93
CA GLU A 276 20.05 -18.15 24.91
C GLU A 276 19.31 -18.17 23.56
N LEU A 277 20.06 -18.18 22.46
CA LEU A 277 19.52 -18.17 21.10
C LEU A 277 18.75 -19.46 20.76
N ASN A 278 19.12 -20.58 21.39
CA ASN A 278 18.48 -21.89 21.27
C ASN A 278 18.10 -22.28 19.82
N LEU A 279 19.00 -21.99 18.88
CA LEU A 279 18.83 -22.30 17.46
C LEU A 279 19.22 -23.76 17.19
N SER A 280 18.60 -24.38 16.19
CA SER A 280 19.02 -25.71 15.73
C SER A 280 20.49 -25.68 15.24
N GLN A 281 21.16 -26.84 15.26
CA GLN A 281 22.53 -26.96 14.74
C GLN A 281 22.67 -26.53 13.28
N GLU A 282 21.60 -26.69 12.49
CA GLU A 282 21.52 -26.28 11.10
C GLU A 282 21.58 -24.74 10.97
N TYR A 283 20.72 -24.03 11.71
CA TYR A 283 20.64 -22.57 11.67
C TYR A 283 21.74 -21.87 12.47
N TRP A 284 22.50 -22.60 13.30
CA TRP A 284 23.66 -22.05 14.00
C TRP A 284 24.76 -21.56 13.05
N LYS A 285 24.80 -22.07 11.82
CA LYS A 285 25.78 -21.63 10.81
C LYS A 285 25.40 -20.30 10.16
N ASP A 286 24.12 -19.94 10.16
CA ASP A 286 23.62 -18.73 9.51
C ASP A 286 24.10 -17.46 10.23
N PRO A 287 24.45 -16.39 9.50
CA PRO A 287 24.61 -15.06 10.10
C PRO A 287 23.37 -14.67 10.92
N ILE A 288 23.59 -13.99 12.04
CA ILE A 288 22.50 -13.48 12.88
C ILE A 288 22.53 -11.96 12.82
N PHE A 289 21.43 -11.37 12.36
CA PHE A 289 21.21 -9.94 12.32
C PHE A 289 20.68 -9.45 13.66
N VAL A 290 21.16 -8.29 14.10
CA VAL A 290 20.72 -7.62 15.32
C VAL A 290 19.98 -6.36 14.94
N VAL A 291 18.68 -6.33 15.24
CA VAL A 291 17.79 -5.21 14.90
C VAL A 291 16.97 -4.78 16.11
N GLU A 292 16.48 -3.55 16.11
CA GLU A 292 15.42 -3.15 17.07
C GLU A 292 14.19 -4.04 16.88
N PHE A 293 13.59 -4.51 17.97
CA PHE A 293 12.51 -5.51 17.89
C PHE A 293 11.28 -5.03 17.09
N GLU A 294 11.06 -3.71 17.04
CA GLU A 294 10.01 -3.05 16.24
C GLU A 294 10.15 -3.31 14.73
N ASN A 295 11.36 -3.59 14.26
CA ASN A 295 11.61 -3.93 12.85
C ASN A 295 11.30 -5.40 12.54
N ALA A 296 11.07 -6.24 13.56
CA ALA A 296 10.85 -7.68 13.46
C ALA A 296 9.55 -8.14 14.13
N LEU A 297 8.54 -7.28 14.22
CA LEU A 297 7.29 -7.54 14.96
C LEU A 297 6.57 -8.84 14.54
N GLU A 298 6.61 -9.21 13.26
CA GLU A 298 6.04 -10.47 12.78
C GLU A 298 6.70 -11.67 13.46
N LEU A 299 8.03 -11.71 13.49
CA LEU A 299 8.81 -12.78 14.14
C LEU A 299 8.59 -12.81 15.65
N VAL A 300 8.49 -11.63 16.26
CA VAL A 300 8.22 -11.47 17.70
C VAL A 300 6.84 -12.01 18.06
N SER A 301 5.81 -11.72 17.26
CA SER A 301 4.43 -12.14 17.51
C SER A 301 4.26 -13.65 17.59
N ARG A 302 5.06 -14.39 16.78
CA ARG A 302 5.08 -15.86 16.75
C ARG A 302 6.17 -16.48 17.61
N ARG A 303 6.87 -15.68 18.43
CA ARG A 303 7.99 -16.10 19.29
C ARG A 303 9.10 -16.85 18.52
N ALA A 304 9.36 -16.46 17.27
CA ALA A 304 10.33 -17.11 16.40
C ALA A 304 11.76 -16.55 16.52
N VAL A 305 11.97 -15.47 17.28
CA VAL A 305 13.27 -14.83 17.46
C VAL A 305 13.56 -14.56 18.92
N TYR A 306 14.84 -14.60 19.27
CA TYR A 306 15.30 -14.24 20.61
C TYR A 306 15.29 -12.73 20.80
N LEU A 307 14.86 -12.29 21.99
CA LEU A 307 14.77 -10.88 22.37
C LEU A 307 15.63 -10.60 23.61
N LYS A 308 16.42 -9.52 23.56
CA LYS A 308 17.22 -9.04 24.69
C LYS A 308 17.42 -7.53 24.59
N ASP A 309 17.14 -6.82 25.69
CA ASP A 309 17.36 -5.37 25.81
C ASP A 309 16.77 -4.53 24.65
N GLY A 310 15.55 -4.87 24.21
CA GLY A 310 14.87 -4.18 23.09
C GLY A 310 15.34 -4.60 21.69
N LYS A 311 16.27 -5.55 21.59
CA LYS A 311 16.79 -6.05 20.32
C LYS A 311 16.26 -7.44 19.99
N ALA A 312 16.03 -7.66 18.70
CA ALA A 312 15.72 -8.96 18.11
C ALA A 312 16.93 -9.53 17.37
N TYR A 313 17.15 -10.82 17.57
CA TYR A 313 18.24 -11.58 16.96
C TYR A 313 17.65 -12.48 15.87
N VAL A 314 17.85 -12.07 14.63
CA VAL A 314 17.15 -12.62 13.46
C VAL A 314 18.13 -13.44 12.62
N PRO A 315 17.92 -14.76 12.46
CA PRO A 315 18.75 -15.58 11.58
C PRO A 315 18.68 -15.16 10.10
N ALA A 316 19.70 -15.49 9.32
CA ALA A 316 19.77 -15.08 7.92
C ALA A 316 18.64 -15.65 7.03
N HIS A 317 18.12 -16.83 7.32
CA HIS A 317 16.97 -17.37 6.59
C HIS A 317 15.67 -16.56 6.79
N GLU A 318 15.58 -15.75 7.85
CA GLU A 318 14.47 -14.81 8.12
C GLU A 318 14.75 -13.38 7.61
N GLN A 319 15.84 -13.16 6.85
CA GLN A 319 16.19 -11.84 6.30
C GLN A 319 15.04 -11.23 5.49
N ILE A 320 14.30 -12.06 4.75
CA ILE A 320 13.14 -11.63 3.96
C ILE A 320 12.10 -10.88 4.80
N THR A 321 11.90 -11.29 6.05
CA THR A 321 10.94 -10.65 6.96
C THR A 321 11.38 -9.23 7.32
N LEU A 322 12.68 -9.00 7.48
CA LEU A 322 13.24 -7.66 7.69
C LEU A 322 13.13 -6.77 6.45
N VAL A 323 13.42 -7.33 5.26
CA VAL A 323 13.26 -6.63 3.98
C VAL A 323 11.79 -6.20 3.79
N LEU A 324 10.84 -7.11 4.04
CA LEU A 324 9.41 -6.84 3.92
C LEU A 324 8.91 -5.79 4.90
N SER A 325 9.42 -5.81 6.14
CA SER A 325 9.12 -4.79 7.15
C SER A 325 9.54 -3.39 6.67
N GLU A 326 10.77 -3.27 6.14
CA GLU A 326 11.28 -2.01 5.59
C GLU A 326 10.49 -1.57 4.35
N PHE A 327 10.17 -2.49 3.44
CA PHE A 327 9.34 -2.20 2.26
C PHE A 327 7.96 -1.69 2.65
N ARG A 328 7.28 -2.39 3.57
CA ARG A 328 5.96 -2.03 4.07
C ARG A 328 5.97 -0.63 4.68
N LYS A 329 6.94 -0.35 5.54
CA LYS A 329 7.11 0.96 6.19
C LYS A 329 7.25 2.09 5.17
N ARG A 330 8.17 1.94 4.20
CA ARG A 330 8.39 2.94 3.15
C ARG A 330 7.15 3.16 2.28
N LEU A 331 6.45 2.08 1.93
CA LEU A 331 5.25 2.15 1.11
C LEU A 331 4.08 2.83 1.84
N GLU A 332 3.90 2.52 3.12
CA GLU A 332 2.89 3.14 3.97
C GLU A 332 3.11 4.66 4.12
N GLU A 333 4.36 5.07 4.38
CA GLU A 333 4.75 6.49 4.42
C GLU A 333 4.47 7.18 3.06
N ALA A 334 4.83 6.53 1.96
CA ALA A 334 4.60 7.07 0.61
C ALA A 334 3.11 7.22 0.28
N LEU A 335 2.27 6.25 0.64
CA LEU A 335 0.81 6.32 0.44
C LEU A 335 0.18 7.44 1.28
N LEU A 336 0.68 7.67 2.50
CA LEU A 336 0.20 8.75 3.35
C LEU A 336 0.57 10.13 2.77
N LEU A 337 1.79 10.27 2.25
CA LEU A 337 2.22 11.49 1.56
C LEU A 337 1.40 11.74 0.29
N ALA A 338 1.18 10.71 -0.52
CA ALA A 338 0.33 10.78 -1.71
C ALA A 338 -1.11 11.20 -1.34
N SER A 339 -1.69 10.62 -0.29
CA SER A 339 -3.03 10.97 0.20
C SER A 339 -3.14 12.45 0.60
N LYS A 340 -2.10 13.02 1.22
CA LYS A 340 -2.07 14.43 1.62
C LYS A 340 -1.90 15.38 0.43
N ALA A 341 -1.17 14.94 -0.60
CA ALA A 341 -0.95 15.71 -1.82
C ALA A 341 -2.12 15.60 -2.82
N PHE A 342 -2.90 14.52 -2.75
CA PHE A 342 -3.97 14.19 -3.69
C PHE A 342 -4.98 15.32 -3.95
N PRO A 343 -5.45 16.10 -2.95
CA PRO A 343 -6.40 17.19 -3.20
C PRO A 343 -5.89 18.30 -4.13
N LYS A 344 -4.57 18.38 -4.36
CA LYS A 344 -3.96 19.33 -5.30
C LYS A 344 -4.00 18.84 -6.75
N LEU A 345 -4.39 17.59 -6.97
CA LEU A 345 -4.54 17.00 -8.29
C LEU A 345 -5.89 17.43 -8.87
N ASP A 346 -5.90 18.55 -9.56
CA ASP A 346 -7.06 19.08 -10.28
C ASP A 346 -6.91 18.83 -11.79
N ASP A 347 -6.92 17.54 -12.17
CA ASP A 347 -6.85 17.12 -13.57
C ASP A 347 -8.08 16.29 -13.94
N GLU A 348 -8.95 16.88 -14.75
CA GLU A 348 -10.20 16.26 -15.21
C GLU A 348 -9.98 15.00 -16.06
N ARG A 349 -8.78 14.77 -16.59
CA ARG A 349 -8.45 13.58 -17.40
C ARG A 349 -8.10 12.38 -16.51
N ILE A 350 -7.38 12.63 -15.41
CA ILE A 350 -6.85 11.57 -14.53
C ILE A 350 -7.89 11.10 -13.52
N LEU A 351 -8.71 12.02 -12.98
CA LEU A 351 -9.69 11.68 -11.95
C LEU A 351 -10.72 10.61 -12.40
N PRO A 352 -11.29 10.64 -13.61
CA PRO A 352 -12.16 9.58 -14.11
C PRO A 352 -11.46 8.21 -14.20
N LEU A 353 -10.21 8.18 -14.66
CA LEU A 353 -9.41 6.94 -14.77
C LEU A 353 -9.15 6.33 -13.40
N LEU A 354 -8.67 7.13 -12.44
CA LEU A 354 -8.46 6.70 -11.05
C LEU A 354 -9.76 6.24 -10.39
N ASN A 355 -10.87 6.93 -10.67
CA ASN A 355 -12.18 6.50 -10.22
C ASN A 355 -12.55 5.13 -10.80
N ASN A 356 -12.37 4.92 -12.11
CA ASN A 356 -12.68 3.66 -12.78
C ASN A 356 -11.82 2.49 -12.27
N ILE A 357 -10.52 2.69 -12.02
CA ILE A 357 -9.65 1.69 -11.37
C ILE A 357 -10.23 1.29 -10.01
N ASN A 358 -10.66 2.26 -9.19
CA ASN A 358 -11.33 1.98 -7.92
C ASN A 358 -12.71 1.32 -8.08
N LYS A 359 -13.46 1.60 -9.15
CA LYS A 359 -14.73 0.90 -9.43
C LYS A 359 -14.49 -0.55 -9.82
N GLN A 360 -13.38 -0.86 -10.48
CA GLN A 360 -13.03 -2.24 -10.77
C GLN A 360 -12.62 -2.98 -9.49
N TYR A 361 -11.99 -2.30 -8.53
CA TYR A 361 -11.64 -2.85 -7.22
C TYR A 361 -12.84 -3.24 -6.36
N LEU A 362 -13.88 -2.40 -6.28
CA LEU A 362 -15.05 -2.66 -5.44
C LEU A 362 -16.01 -3.73 -6.00
N GLY A 363 -15.64 -4.38 -7.11
CA GLY A 363 -16.62 -4.92 -8.05
C GLY A 363 -17.46 -3.79 -8.65
N LYS A 364 -18.20 -4.05 -9.73
CA LYS A 364 -19.08 -3.07 -10.38
C LYS A 364 -19.72 -2.13 -9.35
N ASN A 365 -19.45 -0.83 -9.42
CA ASN A 365 -20.17 0.13 -8.59
C ASN A 365 -21.67 -0.03 -8.87
N PHE A 366 -22.41 -0.61 -7.92
CA PHE A 366 -23.88 -0.76 -7.98
C PHE A 366 -24.61 0.58 -7.74
N MET A 367 -23.90 1.70 -7.90
CA MET A 367 -24.42 3.06 -7.90
C MET A 367 -25.03 3.36 -9.28
N GLY A 368 -26.35 3.26 -9.38
CA GLY A 368 -27.17 4.19 -10.18
C GLY A 368 -27.10 4.20 -11.71
N LYS A 369 -26.26 3.45 -12.44
CA LYS A 369 -26.30 3.46 -13.93
C LYS A 369 -26.02 2.15 -14.66
N ASN A 370 -25.60 1.09 -13.99
CA ASN A 370 -25.41 -0.24 -14.58
C ASN A 370 -26.52 -1.21 -14.15
N VAL A 371 -27.76 -0.72 -14.03
CA VAL A 371 -28.92 -1.56 -13.70
C VAL A 371 -29.06 -2.60 -14.80
N VAL A 372 -29.05 -3.86 -14.42
CA VAL A 372 -29.39 -4.99 -15.30
C VAL A 372 -30.68 -4.64 -16.02
N GLU A 373 -30.68 -4.65 -17.36
CA GLU A 373 -31.87 -4.35 -18.17
C GLU A 373 -33.11 -5.09 -17.63
N GLY A 374 -34.06 -4.30 -17.11
CA GLY A 374 -35.31 -4.73 -16.48
C GLY A 374 -35.67 -3.84 -15.28
N LYS A 375 -36.80 -3.13 -15.33
CA LYS A 375 -37.33 -2.42 -14.16
C LYS A 375 -37.84 -3.47 -13.17
N VAL A 376 -37.12 -3.70 -12.06
CA VAL A 376 -37.60 -4.55 -10.96
C VAL A 376 -38.71 -3.80 -10.24
N THR A 377 -39.89 -4.41 -10.13
CA THR A 377 -41.05 -3.88 -9.40
C THR A 377 -41.13 -4.47 -7.99
N ALA A 378 -41.99 -3.90 -7.14
CA ALA A 378 -42.23 -4.37 -5.79
C ALA A 378 -42.72 -5.83 -5.75
N ASP A 379 -43.49 -6.24 -6.76
CA ASP A 379 -44.11 -7.57 -6.82
C ASP A 379 -43.13 -8.63 -7.35
N ASP A 380 -42.11 -8.24 -8.14
CA ASP A 380 -41.07 -9.15 -8.63
C ASP A 380 -40.13 -9.64 -7.50
N VAL A 381 -40.02 -8.89 -6.39
CA VAL A 381 -39.00 -9.14 -5.36
C VAL A 381 -39.08 -10.54 -4.78
N ASP A 382 -40.29 -11.07 -4.57
CA ASP A 382 -40.51 -12.42 -4.01
C ASP A 382 -39.97 -13.52 -4.93
N GLU A 383 -40.16 -13.37 -6.25
CA GLU A 383 -39.65 -14.33 -7.24
C GLU A 383 -38.12 -14.26 -7.36
N LEU A 384 -37.55 -13.07 -7.15
CA LEU A 384 -36.10 -12.84 -7.22
C LEU A 384 -35.33 -13.37 -6.01
N VAL A 385 -35.99 -13.75 -4.91
CA VAL A 385 -35.33 -14.24 -3.67
C VAL A 385 -34.43 -15.44 -3.96
N GLY A 386 -34.83 -16.31 -4.87
CA GLY A 386 -34.02 -17.45 -5.31
C GLY A 386 -32.68 -17.04 -5.91
N HIS A 387 -32.51 -15.80 -6.38
CA HIS A 387 -31.25 -15.26 -6.90
C HIS A 387 -30.41 -14.50 -5.88
N PHE A 388 -30.93 -14.27 -4.67
CA PHE A 388 -30.23 -13.50 -3.65
C PHE A 388 -29.19 -14.34 -2.90
N PRO A 389 -28.12 -13.72 -2.36
CA PRO A 389 -27.22 -14.38 -1.42
C PRO A 389 -27.92 -14.59 -0.06
N LEU A 390 -27.44 -15.53 0.76
CA LEU A 390 -28.04 -15.87 2.06
C LEU A 390 -28.27 -14.66 2.98
N CYS A 391 -27.38 -13.66 2.97
CA CYS A 391 -27.55 -12.45 3.78
C CYS A 391 -28.83 -11.67 3.44
N MET A 392 -29.23 -11.65 2.17
CA MET A 392 -30.43 -10.95 1.72
C MET A 392 -31.65 -11.88 1.77
N GLN A 393 -31.49 -13.18 1.54
CA GLN A 393 -32.55 -14.17 1.76
C GLN A 393 -33.00 -14.19 3.23
N ASN A 394 -32.06 -14.14 4.18
CA ASN A 394 -32.37 -14.09 5.61
C ASN A 394 -33.19 -12.85 5.96
N LEU A 395 -32.80 -11.68 5.46
CA LEU A 395 -33.54 -10.43 5.68
C LEU A 395 -34.95 -10.49 5.07
N HIS A 396 -35.08 -11.04 3.87
CA HIS A 396 -36.36 -11.20 3.21
C HIS A 396 -37.29 -12.17 3.97
N LYS A 397 -36.78 -13.35 4.35
CA LYS A 397 -37.53 -14.35 5.14
C LYS A 397 -38.05 -13.73 6.45
N ASN A 398 -37.17 -13.05 7.19
CA ASN A 398 -37.56 -12.40 8.43
C ASN A 398 -38.59 -11.29 8.19
N LEU A 399 -38.41 -10.43 7.19
CA LEU A 399 -39.38 -9.38 6.82
C LEU A 399 -40.76 -9.96 6.55
N ARG A 400 -40.85 -11.07 5.81
CA ARG A 400 -42.12 -11.71 5.47
C ARG A 400 -42.79 -12.35 6.69
N THR A 401 -42.02 -12.91 7.62
CA THR A 401 -42.55 -13.53 8.84
C THR A 401 -42.97 -12.52 9.89
N SER A 402 -42.09 -11.57 10.25
CA SER A 402 -42.35 -10.60 11.33
C SER A 402 -43.17 -9.38 10.88
N LYS A 403 -43.33 -9.19 9.56
CA LYS A 403 -43.89 -7.97 8.95
C LYS A 403 -43.14 -6.69 9.37
N HIS A 404 -41.88 -6.82 9.78
CA HIS A 404 -41.04 -5.70 10.21
C HIS A 404 -39.54 -6.01 10.09
N LEU A 405 -38.73 -4.98 9.87
CA LEU A 405 -37.27 -5.06 10.02
C LEU A 405 -36.72 -3.91 10.86
N LYS A 406 -35.72 -4.23 11.70
CA LYS A 406 -34.97 -3.23 12.48
C LYS A 406 -34.13 -2.32 11.58
N HIS A 407 -33.63 -1.22 12.15
CA HIS A 407 -32.97 -0.14 11.42
C HIS A 407 -31.84 -0.64 10.47
N TYR A 408 -30.89 -1.41 10.99
CA TYR A 408 -29.77 -1.90 10.18
C TYR A 408 -30.19 -2.94 9.13
N GLY A 409 -31.17 -3.80 9.45
CA GLY A 409 -31.77 -4.72 8.49
C GLY A 409 -32.49 -4.02 7.35
N ARG A 410 -33.28 -2.98 7.66
CA ARG A 410 -33.89 -2.10 6.65
C ARG A 410 -32.83 -1.47 5.77
N ARG A 411 -31.78 -0.89 6.35
CA ARG A 411 -30.70 -0.25 5.61
C ARG A 411 -29.97 -1.22 4.67
N GLN A 412 -29.53 -2.36 5.18
CA GLN A 412 -28.82 -3.37 4.38
C GLN A 412 -29.67 -3.87 3.22
N TYR A 413 -30.93 -4.22 3.49
CA TYR A 413 -31.81 -4.77 2.47
C TYR A 413 -32.28 -3.72 1.45
N ASN A 414 -32.65 -2.52 1.91
CA ASN A 414 -33.10 -1.44 1.04
C ASN A 414 -32.02 -1.01 0.05
N LEU A 415 -30.76 -0.89 0.51
CA LEU A 415 -29.65 -0.55 -0.36
C LEU A 415 -29.31 -1.67 -1.35
N PHE A 416 -29.46 -2.93 -0.96
CA PHE A 416 -29.35 -4.07 -1.89
C PHE A 416 -30.45 -4.02 -2.97
N LEU A 417 -31.71 -3.81 -2.58
CA LEU A 417 -32.86 -3.71 -3.50
C LEU A 417 -32.70 -2.55 -4.50
N LYS A 418 -32.23 -1.40 -4.02
CA LYS A 418 -31.84 -0.28 -4.88
C LYS A 418 -30.79 -0.72 -5.91
N GLY A 419 -29.77 -1.45 -5.48
CA GLY A 419 -28.68 -1.93 -6.33
C GLY A 419 -29.10 -2.96 -7.38
N ILE A 420 -30.21 -3.69 -7.19
CA ILE A 420 -30.77 -4.60 -8.21
C ILE A 420 -31.74 -3.90 -9.16
N GLY A 421 -32.05 -2.62 -8.94
CA GLY A 421 -32.88 -1.82 -9.84
C GLY A 421 -34.29 -1.49 -9.32
N LEU A 422 -34.61 -1.76 -8.05
CA LEU A 422 -35.88 -1.33 -7.47
C LEU A 422 -35.89 0.20 -7.38
N THR A 423 -36.85 0.86 -8.02
CA THR A 423 -36.94 2.33 -7.98
C THR A 423 -37.43 2.80 -6.62
N ILE A 424 -37.35 4.11 -6.35
CA ILE A 424 -37.82 4.66 -5.07
C ILE A 424 -39.34 4.50 -4.91
N GLU A 425 -40.10 4.66 -6.00
CA GLU A 425 -41.56 4.50 -6.02
C GLU A 425 -41.92 3.06 -5.66
N GLU A 426 -41.29 2.10 -6.34
CA GLU A 426 -41.48 0.67 -6.09
C GLU A 426 -40.97 0.25 -4.70
N ALA A 427 -39.89 0.86 -4.20
CA ALA A 427 -39.39 0.60 -2.85
C ALA A 427 -40.40 1.06 -1.79
N LEU A 428 -41.05 2.22 -1.96
CA LEU A 428 -42.09 2.69 -1.04
C LEU A 428 -43.28 1.74 -1.04
N ILE A 429 -43.70 1.25 -2.21
CA ILE A 429 -44.76 0.23 -2.34
C ILE A 429 -44.35 -1.06 -1.64
N PHE A 430 -43.15 -1.57 -1.93
CA PHE A 430 -42.60 -2.80 -1.35
C PHE A 430 -42.56 -2.75 0.17
N TRP A 431 -41.98 -1.70 0.76
CA TRP A 431 -41.87 -1.55 2.21
C TRP A 431 -43.24 -1.35 2.85
N ARG A 432 -44.15 -0.60 2.20
CA ARG A 432 -45.51 -0.41 2.71
C ARG A 432 -46.31 -1.71 2.74
N LYS A 433 -46.26 -2.50 1.67
CA LYS A 433 -46.88 -3.84 1.59
C LYS A 433 -46.28 -4.78 2.63
N SER A 434 -44.95 -4.73 2.82
CA SER A 434 -44.24 -5.60 3.75
C SER A 434 -44.50 -5.26 5.22
N PHE A 435 -44.73 -3.99 5.55
CA PHE A 435 -45.11 -3.51 6.88
C PHE A 435 -46.64 -3.44 7.04
N SER A 436 -47.33 -4.51 6.66
CA SER A 436 -48.80 -4.58 6.63
C SER A 436 -49.47 -4.35 7.99
N MET A 437 -48.75 -4.57 9.10
CA MET A 437 -49.23 -4.37 10.47
C MET A 437 -48.97 -2.95 11.03
N ILE A 438 -48.40 -2.04 10.22
CA ILE A 438 -48.11 -0.66 10.62
C ILE A 438 -49.10 0.27 9.93
N ASP A 439 -49.70 1.19 10.70
CA ASP A 439 -50.60 2.21 10.18
C ASP A 439 -49.93 3.12 9.15
N ASP A 440 -50.70 3.57 8.16
CA ASP A 440 -50.21 4.45 7.08
C ASP A 440 -49.55 5.73 7.58
N SER A 441 -50.16 6.37 8.58
CA SER A 441 -49.64 7.60 9.18
C SER A 441 -48.28 7.37 9.84
N LYS A 442 -48.12 6.24 10.53
CA LYS A 442 -46.88 5.84 11.19
C LYS A 442 -45.81 5.46 10.16
N PHE A 443 -46.18 4.74 9.10
CA PHE A 443 -45.28 4.41 8.00
C PHE A 443 -44.70 5.67 7.34
N GLN A 444 -45.55 6.63 6.98
CA GLN A 444 -45.10 7.87 6.34
C GLN A 444 -44.16 8.68 7.23
N ARG A 445 -44.46 8.78 8.53
CA ARG A 445 -43.66 9.57 9.48
C ARG A 445 -42.32 8.92 9.82
N GLU A 446 -42.30 7.61 10.07
CA GLU A 446 -41.13 6.94 10.67
C GLU A 446 -40.26 6.17 9.65
N TYR A 447 -40.80 5.83 8.48
CA TYR A 447 -40.15 4.91 7.53
C TYR A 447 -39.95 5.52 6.15
N ALA A 448 -40.97 6.17 5.59
CA ALA A 448 -40.90 6.71 4.22
C ALA A 448 -39.74 7.71 4.05
N TYR A 449 -39.55 8.62 5.02
CA TYR A 449 -38.42 9.56 5.01
C TYR A 449 -37.06 8.85 4.92
N ASN A 450 -36.84 7.82 5.75
CA ASN A 450 -35.57 7.08 5.74
C ASN A 450 -35.34 6.35 4.41
N ILE A 451 -36.40 5.79 3.82
CA ILE A 451 -36.36 5.17 2.49
C ILE A 451 -35.95 6.22 1.46
N ARG A 452 -36.61 7.39 1.42
CA ARG A 452 -36.26 8.47 0.46
C ARG A 452 -34.84 9.00 0.63
N HIS A 453 -34.39 9.14 1.88
CA HIS A 453 -33.03 9.54 2.21
C HIS A 453 -31.99 8.52 1.68
N ASN A 454 -32.23 7.20 1.80
CA ASN A 454 -31.32 6.18 1.28
C ASN A 454 -31.22 6.18 -0.26
N TYR A 455 -32.24 6.69 -0.96
CA TYR A 455 -32.26 6.89 -2.41
C TYR A 455 -31.74 8.28 -2.84
N GLY A 456 -31.32 9.13 -1.89
CA GLY A 456 -30.66 10.41 -2.19
C GLY A 456 -31.61 11.55 -2.56
N ILE A 457 -32.92 11.40 -2.37
CA ILE A 457 -33.93 12.40 -2.78
C ILE A 457 -34.18 13.48 -1.70
N GLU A 458 -33.82 13.23 -0.43
CA GLU A 458 -34.02 14.17 0.69
C GLU A 458 -32.73 14.42 1.49
N GLY A 459 -32.49 15.66 1.95
CA GLY A 459 -31.33 16.07 2.76
C GLY A 459 -30.08 16.50 1.96
N ARG A 460 -28.86 16.45 2.55
CA ARG A 460 -27.56 16.83 1.93
C ARG A 460 -27.16 16.03 0.67
N ARG A 461 -28.10 15.37 -0.03
CA ARG A 461 -27.91 14.57 -1.26
C ARG A 461 -26.81 13.51 -1.15
N LYS A 462 -26.68 12.85 0.02
CA LYS A 462 -25.77 11.70 0.17
C LYS A 462 -26.44 10.45 -0.39
N ASP A 463 -26.18 10.17 -1.65
CA ASP A 463 -26.59 8.95 -2.32
C ASP A 463 -25.84 7.73 -1.73
N TYR A 464 -26.52 6.94 -0.88
CA TYR A 464 -25.89 5.78 -0.24
C TYR A 464 -25.72 4.63 -1.23
N ALA A 465 -24.49 4.16 -1.36
CA ALA A 465 -24.17 2.98 -2.15
C ALA A 465 -24.70 1.69 -1.51
N PRO A 466 -25.07 0.68 -2.31
CA PRO A 466 -25.23 -0.70 -1.85
C PRO A 466 -24.03 -1.16 -1.01
N LEU A 467 -24.30 -1.93 0.05
CA LEU A 467 -23.27 -2.36 0.99
C LEU A 467 -22.48 -3.56 0.43
N GLY A 468 -21.15 -3.42 0.33
CA GLY A 468 -20.26 -4.54 0.02
C GLY A 468 -20.17 -5.58 1.14
N CYS A 469 -19.74 -6.80 0.80
CA CYS A 469 -19.66 -7.89 1.77
C CYS A 469 -18.79 -7.53 2.98
N MET A 470 -17.65 -6.87 2.77
CA MET A 470 -16.75 -6.48 3.86
C MET A 470 -17.46 -5.57 4.87
N SER A 471 -18.17 -4.53 4.40
CA SER A 471 -18.95 -3.66 5.29
C SER A 471 -20.07 -4.41 6.03
N ILE A 472 -20.68 -5.43 5.42
CA ILE A 472 -21.73 -6.24 6.07
C ILE A 472 -21.12 -7.19 7.12
N ILE A 473 -19.87 -7.62 6.92
CA ILE A 473 -19.14 -8.52 7.83
C ILE A 473 -18.57 -7.77 9.03
N THR A 474 -18.01 -6.56 8.82
CA THR A 474 -17.24 -5.86 9.85
C THR A 474 -18.06 -4.84 10.64
N ASN A 475 -19.01 -4.14 10.00
CA ASN A 475 -19.69 -3.02 10.61
C ASN A 475 -21.05 -3.41 11.22
N ASN A 476 -21.40 -2.81 12.36
CA ASN A 476 -22.69 -2.96 13.05
C ASN A 476 -23.08 -4.43 13.25
N GLN A 477 -22.36 -5.16 14.09
CA GLN A 477 -22.66 -6.57 14.38
C GLN A 477 -24.10 -6.72 14.91
N PRO A 478 -24.87 -7.71 14.43
CA PRO A 478 -26.25 -7.90 14.82
C PRO A 478 -26.37 -8.38 16.28
N GLY A 479 -27.27 -7.75 17.05
CA GLY A 479 -27.70 -8.25 18.36
C GLY A 479 -28.70 -9.42 18.27
N PRO A 480 -29.11 -10.03 19.40
CA PRO A 480 -29.95 -11.25 19.43
C PRO A 480 -31.31 -11.15 18.74
N SER A 481 -31.82 -9.94 18.54
CA SER A 481 -33.11 -9.67 17.89
C SER A 481 -32.95 -8.90 16.58
N GLU A 482 -31.73 -8.87 16.03
CA GLU A 482 -31.41 -8.23 14.76
C GLU A 482 -31.02 -9.30 13.74
N ASN A 483 -31.52 -9.15 12.51
CA ASN A 483 -31.39 -10.18 11.47
C ASN A 483 -30.49 -9.75 10.30
N HIS A 484 -29.74 -8.65 10.46
CA HIS A 484 -28.82 -8.12 9.44
C HIS A 484 -27.42 -8.74 9.59
N GLY A 485 -26.50 -8.34 8.71
CA GLY A 485 -25.16 -8.89 8.66
C GLY A 485 -25.03 -10.06 7.67
N CYS A 486 -23.87 -10.71 7.71
CA CYS A 486 -23.55 -11.89 6.91
C CYS A 486 -23.81 -13.19 7.72
N PRO A 487 -24.68 -14.11 7.25
CA PRO A 487 -24.93 -15.39 7.92
C PRO A 487 -23.66 -16.19 8.13
N PHE A 488 -22.76 -16.24 7.15
CA PHE A 488 -21.47 -16.93 7.25
C PHE A 488 -20.57 -16.40 8.37
N ARG A 489 -20.77 -15.15 8.83
CA ARG A 489 -20.02 -14.58 9.97
C ARG A 489 -20.78 -14.68 11.29
N HIS A 490 -22.08 -14.39 11.27
CA HIS A 490 -22.84 -14.07 12.48
C HIS A 490 -23.74 -15.22 12.96
N PHE A 491 -24.00 -16.22 12.13
CA PHE A 491 -24.73 -17.41 12.60
C PHE A 491 -23.79 -18.31 13.40
N SER A 492 -24.36 -19.03 14.37
CA SER A 492 -23.65 -20.15 14.99
C SER A 492 -23.43 -21.25 13.96
N GLU A 493 -22.47 -22.16 14.21
CA GLU A 493 -22.21 -23.26 13.29
C GLU A 493 -23.43 -24.16 13.11
N GLU A 494 -24.21 -24.39 14.16
CA GLU A 494 -25.44 -25.19 14.10
C GLU A 494 -26.49 -24.53 13.20
N ASN A 495 -26.72 -23.23 13.39
CA ASN A 495 -27.65 -22.46 12.56
C ASN A 495 -27.18 -22.37 11.12
N MET A 496 -25.86 -22.26 10.91
CA MET A 496 -25.27 -22.26 9.57
C MET A 496 -25.48 -23.60 8.87
N LYS A 497 -25.20 -24.73 9.55
CA LYS A 497 -25.46 -26.09 9.01
C LYS A 497 -26.92 -26.29 8.65
N ALA A 498 -27.84 -25.94 9.55
CA ALA A 498 -29.28 -26.01 9.28
C ALA A 498 -29.66 -25.17 8.06
N THR A 499 -29.14 -23.94 7.97
CA THR A 499 -29.39 -23.04 6.83
C THR A 499 -28.87 -23.63 5.51
N LEU A 500 -27.69 -24.26 5.49
CA LEU A 500 -27.13 -24.90 4.29
C LEU A 500 -28.00 -26.07 3.81
N ILE A 501 -28.50 -26.89 4.75
CA ILE A 501 -29.40 -28.01 4.46
C ILE A 501 -30.75 -27.49 3.92
N ASP A 502 -31.33 -26.47 4.56
CA ASP A 502 -32.59 -25.84 4.12
C ASP A 502 -32.47 -25.27 2.70
N ASN A 503 -31.27 -24.83 2.31
CA ASN A 503 -30.96 -24.30 0.98
C ASN A 503 -30.57 -25.37 -0.05
N GLY A 504 -30.80 -26.65 0.25
CA GLY A 504 -30.70 -27.73 -0.72
C GLY A 504 -29.34 -28.41 -0.81
N ILE A 505 -28.37 -28.08 0.06
CA ILE A 505 -27.11 -28.83 0.13
C ILE A 505 -27.38 -30.14 0.87
N ARG A 506 -27.13 -31.26 0.20
CA ARG A 506 -27.40 -32.62 0.73
C ARG A 506 -26.12 -33.38 1.09
N ASN A 507 -24.99 -33.05 0.47
CA ASN A 507 -23.72 -33.70 0.75
C ASN A 507 -23.09 -33.12 2.03
N THR A 508 -22.83 -33.99 3.00
CA THR A 508 -22.23 -33.65 4.29
C THR A 508 -20.81 -33.09 4.16
N ASP A 509 -20.03 -33.57 3.19
CA ASP A 509 -18.65 -33.11 2.98
C ASP A 509 -18.64 -31.68 2.43
N GLN A 510 -19.55 -31.34 1.52
CA GLN A 510 -19.74 -29.97 1.04
C GLN A 510 -20.12 -29.01 2.18
N ILE A 511 -21.01 -29.45 3.08
CA ILE A 511 -21.39 -28.67 4.27
C ILE A 511 -20.17 -28.46 5.17
N ASN A 512 -19.43 -29.52 5.48
CA ASN A 512 -18.25 -29.45 6.33
C ASN A 512 -17.18 -28.53 5.72
N ASN A 513 -16.96 -28.58 4.40
CA ASN A 513 -16.04 -27.69 3.70
C ASN A 513 -16.41 -26.22 3.86
N ILE A 514 -17.70 -25.87 3.71
CA ILE A 514 -18.19 -24.50 3.96
C ILE A 514 -17.98 -24.09 5.42
N ILE A 515 -18.27 -24.99 6.37
CA ILE A 515 -18.10 -24.70 7.80
C ILE A 515 -16.64 -24.50 8.18
N THR A 516 -15.71 -25.26 7.60
CA THR A 516 -14.26 -25.05 7.77
C THR A 516 -13.87 -23.65 7.29
N LEU A 517 -14.31 -23.24 6.09
CA LEU A 517 -14.08 -21.87 5.60
C LEU A 517 -14.65 -20.80 6.55
N VAL A 518 -15.81 -21.04 7.16
CA VAL A 518 -16.41 -20.14 8.16
C VAL A 518 -15.54 -20.04 9.42
N ARG A 519 -15.05 -21.17 9.95
CA ARG A 519 -14.16 -21.23 11.13
C ARG A 519 -12.86 -20.46 10.90
N ASP A 520 -12.31 -20.63 9.72
CA ASP A 520 -11.08 -19.97 9.28
C ASP A 520 -11.30 -18.48 8.90
N LYS A 521 -12.54 -17.98 9.06
CA LYS A 521 -12.96 -16.58 8.82
C LYS A 521 -12.99 -16.17 7.34
N HIS A 522 -13.09 -17.14 6.43
CA HIS A 522 -13.17 -16.96 4.98
C HIS A 522 -14.62 -16.82 4.47
N TYR A 523 -15.35 -15.83 5.02
CA TYR A 523 -16.80 -15.72 4.82
C TYR A 523 -17.25 -15.50 3.37
N GLN A 524 -16.51 -14.69 2.61
CA GLN A 524 -16.82 -14.43 1.19
C GLN A 524 -16.61 -15.69 0.32
N ILE A 525 -15.63 -16.51 0.67
CA ILE A 525 -15.34 -17.77 -0.04
C ILE A 525 -16.36 -18.82 0.35
N ALA A 526 -16.73 -18.91 1.63
CA ALA A 526 -17.86 -19.73 2.05
C ALA A 526 -19.14 -19.38 1.27
N CYS A 527 -19.42 -18.09 1.06
CA CYS A 527 -20.55 -17.63 0.22
C CYS A 527 -20.38 -17.99 -1.26
N THR A 528 -19.16 -17.92 -1.79
CA THR A 528 -18.86 -18.27 -3.19
C THR A 528 -19.01 -19.78 -3.40
N LYS A 529 -18.50 -20.59 -2.48
CA LYS A 529 -18.62 -22.06 -2.52
C LYS A 529 -20.08 -22.50 -2.39
N PHE A 530 -20.84 -21.84 -1.51
CA PHE A 530 -22.29 -22.02 -1.44
C PHE A 530 -22.98 -21.72 -2.79
N TYR A 531 -22.59 -20.64 -3.47
CA TYR A 531 -23.09 -20.31 -4.80
C TYR A 531 -22.75 -21.39 -5.84
N GLU A 532 -21.50 -21.85 -5.86
CA GLU A 532 -21.03 -22.88 -6.78
C GLU A 532 -21.84 -24.18 -6.62
N ILE A 533 -22.00 -24.65 -5.38
CA ILE A 533 -22.78 -25.85 -5.04
C ILE A 533 -24.24 -25.69 -5.47
N THR A 534 -24.91 -24.63 -5.01
CA THR A 534 -26.35 -24.44 -5.25
C THR A 534 -26.71 -24.16 -6.71
N ARG A 535 -25.73 -23.87 -7.56
CA ARG A 535 -25.90 -23.65 -9.00
C ARG A 535 -25.39 -24.79 -9.87
N ASN A 536 -24.90 -25.87 -9.26
CA ASN A 536 -24.27 -27.01 -9.91
C ASN A 536 -23.11 -26.57 -10.81
N LEU A 537 -22.19 -25.78 -10.25
CA LEU A 537 -21.00 -25.27 -10.93
C LEU A 537 -19.71 -26.00 -10.51
N GLU A 538 -19.80 -27.03 -9.66
CA GLU A 538 -18.64 -27.75 -9.14
C GLU A 538 -17.96 -28.68 -10.17
N ASP A 539 -18.67 -29.11 -11.23
CA ASP A 539 -18.19 -30.11 -12.21
C ASP A 539 -17.24 -29.55 -13.30
N LEU A 540 -16.67 -28.36 -13.13
CA LEU A 540 -15.84 -27.70 -14.15
C LEU A 540 -14.41 -27.45 -13.63
N ASN A 541 -13.59 -28.50 -13.60
CA ASN A 541 -12.13 -28.52 -13.38
C ASN A 541 -11.60 -27.67 -12.19
N GLU A 542 -11.13 -28.36 -11.15
CA GLU A 542 -10.57 -27.80 -9.90
C GLU A 542 -9.46 -26.73 -10.09
N ASP A 543 -8.81 -26.68 -11.26
CA ASP A 543 -7.71 -25.76 -11.57
C ASP A 543 -8.13 -24.37 -12.08
N LYS A 544 -9.39 -24.15 -12.48
CA LYS A 544 -9.87 -22.82 -12.94
C LYS A 544 -11.05 -22.32 -12.12
N PRO A 545 -11.04 -21.04 -11.69
CA PRO A 545 -12.23 -20.41 -11.12
C PRO A 545 -13.41 -20.51 -12.10
N VAL A 546 -14.46 -21.26 -11.74
CA VAL A 546 -15.73 -21.21 -12.49
C VAL A 546 -16.42 -19.87 -12.26
N VAL A 547 -16.24 -19.29 -11.06
CA VAL A 547 -16.76 -17.99 -10.67
C VAL A 547 -15.67 -17.19 -9.95
N GLU A 548 -15.57 -15.89 -10.25
CA GLU A 548 -14.79 -14.96 -9.43
C GLU A 548 -15.33 -14.94 -7.99
N THR A 549 -14.44 -14.75 -7.02
CA THR A 549 -14.84 -14.65 -5.61
C THR A 549 -15.85 -13.53 -5.42
N ILE A 550 -16.97 -13.84 -4.77
CA ILE A 550 -18.07 -12.89 -4.58
C ILE A 550 -17.70 -11.91 -3.47
N GLN A 551 -17.58 -10.64 -3.82
CA GLN A 551 -17.21 -9.55 -2.90
C GLN A 551 -18.38 -8.60 -2.60
N HIS A 552 -19.51 -8.72 -3.32
CA HIS A 552 -20.68 -7.87 -3.14
C HIS A 552 -22.01 -8.65 -3.28
N PRO A 553 -23.04 -8.40 -2.45
CA PRO A 553 -24.34 -9.08 -2.59
C PRO A 553 -25.00 -8.89 -3.96
N ASN A 554 -24.97 -7.68 -4.52
CA ASN A 554 -25.47 -7.44 -5.88
C ASN A 554 -24.65 -8.16 -6.98
N GLN A 555 -23.36 -8.44 -6.77
CA GLN A 555 -22.56 -9.26 -7.69
C GLN A 555 -23.06 -10.70 -7.72
N TYR A 556 -23.40 -11.26 -6.55
CA TYR A 556 -24.04 -12.58 -6.45
C TYR A 556 -25.35 -12.61 -7.27
N TYR A 557 -26.21 -11.61 -7.08
CA TYR A 557 -27.48 -11.51 -7.81
C TYR A 557 -27.29 -11.43 -9.33
N GLU A 558 -26.38 -10.58 -9.80
CA GLU A 558 -26.08 -10.48 -11.23
C GLU A 558 -25.56 -11.80 -11.80
N ALA A 559 -24.62 -12.46 -11.11
CA ALA A 559 -24.08 -13.75 -11.54
C ALA A 559 -25.20 -14.80 -11.63
N SER A 560 -26.04 -14.86 -10.60
CA SER A 560 -27.19 -15.77 -10.51
C SER A 560 -28.21 -15.56 -11.64
N THR A 561 -28.61 -14.33 -11.89
CA THR A 561 -29.59 -14.00 -12.94
C THR A 561 -29.04 -14.22 -14.34
N LYS A 562 -27.77 -13.87 -14.57
CA LYS A 562 -27.07 -14.14 -15.84
C LYS A 562 -27.01 -15.63 -16.14
N LEU A 563 -26.65 -16.46 -15.14
CA LEU A 563 -26.59 -17.91 -15.31
C LEU A 563 -27.95 -18.48 -15.75
N THR A 564 -29.04 -18.05 -15.12
CA THR A 564 -30.39 -18.51 -15.48
C THR A 564 -30.83 -18.00 -16.85
N LYS A 565 -30.52 -16.74 -17.21
CA LYS A 565 -30.78 -16.20 -18.56
C LYS A 565 -30.02 -16.99 -19.64
N SER A 566 -28.76 -17.38 -19.38
CA SER A 566 -27.96 -18.19 -20.30
C SER A 566 -28.49 -19.62 -20.45
N LYS A 567 -28.99 -20.24 -19.37
CA LYS A 567 -29.63 -21.57 -19.42
C LYS A 567 -30.97 -21.57 -20.17
N LYS A 568 -31.70 -20.44 -20.22
CA LYS A 568 -32.95 -20.30 -20.98
C LYS A 568 -32.75 -20.05 -22.49
N LYS A 569 -31.55 -19.64 -22.91
CA LYS A 569 -31.20 -19.39 -24.32
C LYS A 569 -30.60 -20.60 -25.04
N LYS A 570 -30.17 -21.62 -24.27
CA LYS A 570 -29.87 -22.96 -24.78
C LYS A 570 -31.13 -23.80 -24.67
#